data_AF-A0A8S4SJW2-F1
#
_entry.id   AF-A0A8S4SJW2-F1
#
_cell.length_a   1.000
_cell.length_b   1.000
_cell.length_c   1.000
_cell.angle_alpha   90.00
_cell.angle_beta   90.00
_cell.angle_gamma   90.00
#
_symmetry.space_group_name_H-M   'P 1'
#
loop_
_entity.id
_entity.type
_entity.pdbx_description
1 polymer ?
#
loop_
_entity_poly.entity_id
_entity_poly.type
_entity_poly.pdbx_seq_one_letter_code
_entity_poly.pdbx_strand_id
1 'polypeptide(L)'
;MTDINTTNYNPGVSASEKPGEYPPFDRGLEMDIFIKNSSNQPFVGKVWNRESTVWPDFTHPKAFDYWHEMMADFHHKVKYDGAWIDMNEPSNFLSGSMYGDCAPEDLPYKPIAVPDEGLKYKTLCMDAKHFISRHFDVHNAYALIEAITTYRSLAEVRGKRPFVISRGSFSGIGRWSGHWSGDVFSRWHDLRMSIPDLLSFSIFGVPMMGTDICGFNENTTVELCKRWMQLGAFYPFSRNHNTNDAKDASVFYASLERLVYRKHVSFMQVKNVSFTGRNFLLCKFSTSRKQDASVYYASLVHLIYRWQVSSMRVKFPHNKTVYPIDEQFLIGPNVLISAILTEGANTTKALFPGSNPWFSFADGRELATDEAIDISDTDIVSIRGGAIIPLQEPPSKGPVNTAITRSAPMQLLVVPDVNGQAKGELYWDDGDSINTYEEKKYSHIEFAVKDNQLTSSIQWWGYGVPSINAIRVLGQNPIKTVTVNDVIANFTVNDNKVLTIASVNLALNKPFTIKWTAKN
;
A
#
# COMPACT_ATOMS: atom_id res chain seq x y z
N MET A 1 -7.52 -9.92 10.56
CA MET A 1 -7.10 -8.55 10.90
C MET A 1 -8.34 -7.68 10.97
N THR A 2 -8.66 -7.13 12.14
CA THR A 2 -9.69 -6.08 12.32
C THR A 2 -9.10 -4.72 11.96
N ASP A 3 -9.93 -3.68 11.91
CA ASP A 3 -9.52 -2.30 11.64
C ASP A 3 -8.25 -1.92 12.41
N ILE A 4 -7.21 -1.46 11.72
CA ILE A 4 -5.92 -1.07 12.32
C ILE A 4 -6.08 0.34 12.89
N ASN A 5 -6.01 0.47 14.22
CA ASN A 5 -5.91 1.79 14.85
C ASN A 5 -4.45 2.26 14.86
N THR A 6 -4.11 3.31 14.10
CA THR A 6 -2.74 3.82 14.05
C THR A 6 -2.58 5.04 14.96
N THR A 7 -1.41 5.18 15.58
CA THR A 7 -1.05 6.35 16.39
C THR A 7 0.14 7.07 15.75
N ASN A 8 0.07 8.40 15.66
CA ASN A 8 1.20 9.23 15.22
C ASN A 8 2.24 9.33 16.37
N TYR A 9 3.49 8.99 16.06
CA TYR A 9 4.66 9.15 16.90
C TYR A 9 5.61 10.15 16.24
N ASN A 10 5.94 11.21 16.97
CA ASN A 10 7.01 12.12 16.59
C ASN A 10 8.26 11.75 17.40
N PRO A 11 9.48 11.80 16.81
CA PRO A 11 10.70 11.54 17.53
C PRO A 11 11.01 12.65 18.55
N GLY A 12 10.52 13.88 18.32
CA GLY A 12 10.73 14.99 19.25
C GLY A 12 10.00 14.78 20.60
N VAL A 13 10.76 14.83 21.70
CA VAL A 13 10.29 14.69 23.07
C VAL A 13 10.29 16.06 23.76
N SER A 14 9.20 16.40 24.46
CA SER A 14 9.11 17.67 25.21
C SER A 14 10.15 17.72 26.32
N ALA A 15 10.97 18.77 26.36
CA ALA A 15 12.05 18.98 27.32
C ALA A 15 11.78 20.13 28.30
N SER A 16 10.53 20.59 28.35
CA SER A 16 10.09 21.72 29.19
C SER A 16 9.19 21.34 30.35
N GLU A 17 8.88 20.05 30.47
CA GLU A 17 8.03 19.53 31.55
C GLU A 17 8.81 19.52 32.86
N LYS A 18 8.11 19.64 33.99
CA LYS A 18 8.77 19.59 35.29
C LYS A 18 9.32 18.19 35.55
N PRO A 19 10.46 18.06 36.25
CA PRO A 19 11.03 16.76 36.59
C PRO A 19 9.99 15.85 37.28
N GLY A 20 9.82 14.64 36.76
CA GLY A 20 8.88 13.64 37.27
C GLY A 20 7.44 13.77 36.75
N GLU A 21 7.11 14.80 35.97
CA GLU A 21 5.78 14.96 35.36
C GLU A 21 5.69 14.36 33.96
N TYR A 22 6.83 14.07 33.30
CA TYR A 22 6.85 13.59 31.92
C TYR A 22 7.88 12.46 31.72
N PRO A 23 7.46 11.20 31.97
CA PRO A 23 8.33 10.03 31.93
C PRO A 23 9.19 9.88 30.66
N PRO A 24 8.70 10.18 29.44
CA PRO A 24 9.56 10.08 28.24
C PRO A 24 10.83 10.94 28.34
N PHE A 25 10.72 12.16 28.85
CA PHE A 25 11.89 13.02 29.02
C PHE A 25 12.75 12.57 30.20
N ASP A 26 12.13 12.31 31.36
CA ASP A 26 12.84 11.92 32.57
C ASP A 26 13.66 10.62 32.38
N ARG A 27 13.04 9.59 31.77
CA ARG A 27 13.70 8.32 31.46
C ARG A 27 14.77 8.48 30.39
N GLY A 28 14.53 9.32 29.38
CA GLY A 28 15.53 9.60 28.36
C GLY A 28 16.79 10.27 28.92
N LEU A 29 16.63 11.18 29.91
CA LEU A 29 17.74 11.77 30.65
C LEU A 29 18.48 10.72 31.49
N GLU A 30 17.76 9.88 32.23
CA GLU A 30 18.34 8.81 33.06
C GLU A 30 19.15 7.81 32.20
N MET A 31 18.66 7.49 31.01
CA MET A 31 19.31 6.57 30.08
C MET A 31 20.43 7.22 29.26
N ASP A 32 20.59 8.54 29.34
CA ASP A 32 21.52 9.36 28.54
C ASP A 32 21.31 9.16 27.03
N ILE A 33 20.04 9.12 26.59
CA ILE A 33 19.65 8.66 25.24
C ILE A 33 19.50 9.76 24.19
N PHE A 34 19.49 11.03 24.59
CA PHE A 34 19.22 12.12 23.66
C PHE A 34 20.47 12.49 22.83
N ILE A 35 20.25 12.90 21.58
CA ILE A 35 21.27 13.54 20.75
C ILE A 35 21.87 14.70 21.53
N LYS A 36 23.19 14.86 21.50
CA LYS A 36 23.90 15.89 22.28
C LYS A 36 24.38 17.05 21.41
N ASN A 37 24.50 18.23 22.00
CA ASN A 37 25.17 19.37 21.38
C ASN A 37 26.70 19.28 21.53
N SER A 38 27.40 20.30 21.02
CA SER A 38 28.87 20.40 21.09
C SER A 38 29.42 20.36 22.52
N SER A 39 28.66 20.87 23.50
CA SER A 39 28.95 20.87 24.94
C SER A 39 28.53 19.59 25.69
N ASN A 40 28.16 18.51 24.98
CA ASN A 40 27.71 17.23 25.54
C ASN A 40 26.44 17.30 26.40
N GLN A 41 25.62 18.34 26.24
CA GLN A 41 24.27 18.41 26.82
C GLN A 41 23.23 17.95 25.79
N PRO A 42 22.03 17.54 26.19
CA PRO A 42 20.95 17.25 25.24
C PRO A 42 20.76 18.40 24.24
N PHE A 43 20.67 18.07 22.95
CA PHE A 43 20.42 19.02 21.88
C PHE A 43 18.98 19.51 21.98
N VAL A 44 18.80 20.82 22.06
CA VAL A 44 17.47 21.44 22.21
C VAL A 44 17.08 22.21 20.96
N GLY A 45 15.88 21.96 20.48
CA GLY A 45 15.27 22.62 19.32
C GLY A 45 13.77 22.77 19.52
N LYS A 46 13.00 22.75 18.42
CA LYS A 46 11.56 22.99 18.45
C LYS A 46 10.79 22.15 17.45
N VAL A 47 9.74 21.46 17.90
CA VAL A 47 8.64 20.94 17.07
C VAL A 47 7.30 21.19 17.77
N TRP A 48 6.32 20.30 17.63
CA TRP A 48 4.91 20.50 17.99
C TRP A 48 4.63 20.80 19.47
N ASN A 49 5.50 20.38 20.39
CA ASN A 49 5.30 20.62 21.82
C ASN A 49 5.51 22.11 22.19
N ARG A 50 5.10 22.52 23.39
CA ARG A 50 4.87 23.95 23.73
C ARG A 50 6.11 24.82 23.78
N GLU A 51 7.21 24.34 24.37
CA GLU A 51 8.39 25.17 24.61
C GLU A 51 9.63 24.60 23.90
N SER A 52 10.22 23.50 24.39
CA SER A 52 11.51 22.98 23.92
C SER A 52 11.48 21.49 23.60
N THR A 53 12.22 21.04 22.61
CA THR A 53 12.25 19.65 22.14
C THR A 53 13.67 19.07 22.20
N VAL A 54 13.80 17.82 22.62
CA VAL A 54 15.00 16.98 22.43
C VAL A 54 14.66 15.77 21.55
N TRP A 55 15.68 15.15 20.95
CA TRP A 55 15.50 13.99 20.06
C TRP A 55 16.22 12.77 20.62
N PRO A 56 15.57 11.60 20.75
CA PRO A 56 16.24 10.34 21.00
C PRO A 56 17.29 10.08 19.93
N ASP A 57 18.45 9.64 20.36
CA ASP A 57 19.47 9.14 19.46
C ASP A 57 19.23 7.65 19.20
N PHE A 58 18.56 7.34 18.09
CA PHE A 58 18.29 5.95 17.72
C PHE A 58 19.55 5.13 17.38
N THR A 59 20.72 5.77 17.24
CA THR A 59 21.99 5.07 17.04
C THR A 59 22.59 4.56 18.35
N HIS A 60 22.08 5.01 19.49
CA HIS A 60 22.57 4.63 20.80
C HIS A 60 22.15 3.18 21.14
N PRO A 61 23.00 2.37 21.80
CA PRO A 61 22.72 0.96 22.08
C PRO A 61 21.47 0.73 22.94
N LYS A 62 21.09 1.71 23.78
CA LYS A 62 19.88 1.67 24.62
C LYS A 62 18.62 2.23 23.93
N ALA A 63 18.70 2.62 22.67
CA ALA A 63 17.57 3.26 21.99
C ALA A 63 16.37 2.33 21.85
N PHE A 64 16.63 1.05 21.61
CA PHE A 64 15.58 0.03 21.60
C PHE A 64 14.88 -0.07 22.94
N ASP A 65 15.62 -0.24 24.04
CA ASP A 65 15.04 -0.39 25.37
C ASP A 65 14.19 0.84 25.75
N TYR A 66 14.71 2.04 25.52
CA TYR A 66 13.99 3.30 25.76
C TYR A 66 12.69 3.37 24.94
N TRP A 67 12.79 3.17 23.62
CA TRP A 67 11.65 3.33 22.74
C TRP A 67 10.61 2.23 22.95
N HIS A 68 11.05 0.99 23.20
CA HIS A 68 10.18 -0.12 23.58
C HIS A 68 9.42 0.20 24.87
N GLU A 69 10.09 0.67 25.93
CA GLU A 69 9.45 1.04 27.20
C GLU A 69 8.34 2.08 26.95
N MET A 70 8.65 3.15 26.20
CA MET A 70 7.67 4.20 25.88
C MET A 70 6.47 3.67 25.09
N MET A 71 6.73 2.85 24.07
CA MET A 71 5.67 2.24 23.25
C MET A 71 4.82 1.26 24.08
N ALA A 72 5.44 0.41 24.90
CA ALA A 72 4.77 -0.57 25.74
C ALA A 72 3.87 0.11 26.77
N ASP A 73 4.39 1.12 27.47
CA ASP A 73 3.65 1.88 28.47
C ASP A 73 2.46 2.62 27.87
N PHE A 74 2.64 3.22 26.69
CA PHE A 74 1.51 3.84 26.00
C PHE A 74 0.50 2.78 25.52
N HIS A 75 0.97 1.62 25.05
CA HIS A 75 0.11 0.52 24.62
C HIS A 75 -0.69 -0.11 25.78
N HIS A 76 -0.17 -0.05 27.01
CA HIS A 76 -0.92 -0.44 28.20
C HIS A 76 -2.15 0.46 28.42
N LYS A 77 -2.06 1.75 28.07
CA LYS A 77 -3.13 2.73 28.21
C LYS A 77 -4.06 2.76 26.98
N VAL A 78 -3.51 2.68 25.78
CA VAL A 78 -4.23 2.77 24.51
C VAL A 78 -3.80 1.61 23.61
N LYS A 79 -4.73 0.72 23.28
CA LYS A 79 -4.48 -0.43 22.38
C LYS A 79 -4.45 0.03 20.92
N TYR A 80 -3.31 0.55 20.48
CA TYR A 80 -3.04 0.86 19.08
C TYR A 80 -2.44 -0.35 18.34
N ASP A 81 -2.68 -0.42 17.03
CA ASP A 81 -2.29 -1.52 16.16
C ASP A 81 -1.07 -1.22 15.29
N GLY A 82 -0.76 0.06 15.08
CA GLY A 82 0.32 0.52 14.22
C GLY A 82 0.91 1.85 14.67
N ALA A 83 2.09 2.15 14.15
CA ALA A 83 2.80 3.39 14.37
C ALA A 83 2.94 4.17 13.05
N TRP A 84 2.49 5.41 13.06
CA TRP A 84 2.80 6.39 12.01
C TRP A 84 3.92 7.27 12.56
N ILE A 85 5.16 7.06 12.10
CA ILE A 85 6.32 7.83 12.55
C ILE A 85 6.54 9.02 11.61
N ASP A 86 6.40 10.23 12.16
CA ASP A 86 6.41 11.48 11.42
C ASP A 86 7.51 12.41 11.95
N MET A 87 7.84 13.48 11.23
CA MET A 87 8.83 14.48 11.64
C MET A 87 10.26 13.93 11.82
N ASN A 88 10.57 12.83 11.14
CA ASN A 88 11.77 12.03 11.38
C ASN A 88 12.87 12.18 10.33
N GLU A 89 12.92 13.30 9.62
CA GLU A 89 14.08 13.67 8.81
C GLU A 89 15.40 13.73 9.61
N PRO A 90 15.50 14.19 10.88
CA PRO A 90 14.50 14.76 11.80
C PRO A 90 14.17 16.22 11.52
N SER A 91 12.88 16.54 11.52
CA SER A 91 12.39 17.90 11.33
C SER A 91 12.55 18.74 12.59
N ASN A 92 12.90 20.01 12.38
CA ASN A 92 13.01 21.04 13.41
C ASN A 92 12.42 22.34 12.86
N PHE A 93 11.58 23.02 13.64
CA PHE A 93 11.00 24.31 13.23
C PHE A 93 12.04 25.42 13.19
N LEU A 94 13.16 25.23 13.90
CA LEU A 94 14.36 26.05 13.81
C LEU A 94 15.35 25.48 12.80
N SER A 95 16.26 26.32 12.31
CA SER A 95 17.42 25.91 11.53
C SER A 95 18.62 25.72 12.48
N GLY A 96 18.77 24.52 13.04
CA GLY A 96 19.79 24.21 14.03
C GLY A 96 19.31 24.25 15.48
N SER A 97 20.10 24.81 16.38
CA SER A 97 19.85 24.76 17.83
C SER A 97 18.94 25.90 18.32
N MET A 98 18.17 25.64 19.38
CA MET A 98 17.49 26.69 20.16
C MET A 98 18.47 27.52 21.00
N TYR A 99 19.57 26.89 21.46
CA TYR A 99 20.56 27.52 22.32
C TYR A 99 21.96 27.44 21.70
N GLY A 100 22.62 28.60 21.59
CA GLY A 100 23.93 28.72 20.99
C GLY A 100 23.92 28.54 19.47
N ASP A 101 25.10 28.72 18.87
CA ASP A 101 25.29 28.59 17.43
C ASP A 101 25.76 27.19 17.04
N CYS A 102 25.28 26.71 15.89
CA CYS A 102 25.88 25.52 15.26
C CYS A 102 27.31 25.84 14.82
N ALA A 103 28.20 24.85 14.86
CA ALA A 103 29.50 25.01 14.24
C ALA A 103 29.37 25.33 12.73
N PRO A 104 30.30 26.10 12.15
CA PRO A 104 30.31 26.35 10.71
C PRO A 104 30.32 25.04 9.91
N GLU A 105 29.47 24.99 8.89
CA GLU A 105 29.42 23.87 7.94
C GLU A 105 30.52 24.07 6.89
N ASP A 106 31.69 23.49 7.11
CA ASP A 106 32.79 23.52 6.14
C ASP A 106 32.51 22.54 4.99
N LEU A 107 31.70 22.96 4.04
CA LEU A 107 31.29 22.16 2.88
C LEU A 107 32.22 22.43 1.71
N PRO A 108 33.07 21.47 1.28
CA PRO A 108 33.88 21.63 0.06
C PRO A 108 32.99 21.72 -1.19
N TYR A 109 31.75 21.24 -1.09
CA TYR A 109 30.70 21.38 -2.09
C TYR A 109 29.34 21.43 -1.39
N LYS A 110 28.56 22.47 -1.68
CA LYS A 110 27.18 22.59 -1.21
C LYS A 110 26.25 21.99 -2.26
N PRO A 111 25.49 20.92 -1.96
CA PRO A 111 24.51 20.38 -2.89
C PRO A 111 23.45 21.41 -3.26
N ILE A 112 22.99 21.39 -4.51
CA ILE A 112 22.03 22.36 -5.07
C ILE A 112 20.72 22.43 -4.27
N ALA A 113 20.29 21.30 -3.68
CA ALA A 113 19.07 21.22 -2.90
C ALA A 113 19.17 21.85 -1.49
N VAL A 114 20.36 22.27 -1.06
CA VAL A 114 20.56 22.84 0.27
C VAL A 114 20.29 24.35 0.24
N PRO A 115 19.37 24.87 1.06
CA PRO A 115 19.07 26.31 1.13
C PRO A 115 20.26 27.15 1.59
N ASP A 116 20.20 28.47 1.41
CA ASP A 116 21.25 29.42 1.82
C ASP A 116 21.60 29.35 3.31
N GLU A 117 20.66 28.95 4.15
CA GLU A 117 20.84 28.74 5.59
C GLU A 117 21.75 27.54 5.96
N GLY A 118 22.09 26.67 5.00
CA GLY A 118 22.97 25.50 5.19
C GLY A 118 22.21 24.18 5.37
N LEU A 119 22.96 23.10 5.62
CA LEU A 119 22.44 21.75 5.87
C LEU A 119 21.55 21.70 7.13
N LYS A 120 21.81 22.56 8.12
CA LYS A 120 20.98 22.71 9.32
C LYS A 120 19.57 23.25 9.07
N TYR A 121 19.26 23.69 7.85
CA TYR A 121 17.96 24.26 7.52
C TYR A 121 16.83 23.29 7.92
N LYS A 122 15.97 23.74 8.85
CA LYS A 122 14.83 22.97 9.37
C LYS A 122 15.18 21.57 9.92
N THR A 123 16.41 21.40 10.40
CA THR A 123 16.88 20.18 11.08
C THR A 123 17.87 20.54 12.21
N LEU A 124 18.62 19.56 12.71
CA LEU A 124 19.57 19.74 13.81
C LEU A 124 20.89 20.35 13.30
N CYS A 125 21.74 20.83 14.21
CA CYS A 125 23.09 21.25 13.82
C CYS A 125 23.90 20.03 13.32
N MET A 126 24.69 20.22 12.26
CA MET A 126 25.51 19.13 11.69
C MET A 126 26.59 18.60 12.65
N ASP A 127 27.01 19.41 13.62
CA ASP A 127 27.95 19.04 14.69
C ASP A 127 27.26 18.44 15.94
N ALA A 128 25.93 18.29 15.93
CA ALA A 128 25.24 17.53 16.97
C ALA A 128 25.78 16.08 17.00
N LYS A 129 25.92 15.53 18.21
CA LYS A 129 26.59 14.26 18.45
C LYS A 129 25.56 13.17 18.69
N HIS A 130 25.59 12.18 17.82
CA HIS A 130 25.01 10.87 18.05
C HIS A 130 26.08 9.96 18.67
N PHE A 131 25.66 8.81 19.17
CA PHE A 131 26.51 7.80 19.77
C PHE A 131 27.55 7.28 18.77
N ILE A 132 27.14 7.04 17.52
CA ILE A 132 28.03 6.44 16.50
C ILE A 132 28.80 7.47 15.67
N SER A 133 28.31 8.71 15.53
CA SER A 133 28.98 9.78 14.77
C SER A 133 28.33 11.14 15.01
N ARG A 134 28.73 12.16 14.26
CA ARG A 134 28.02 13.44 14.18
C ARG A 134 26.77 13.33 13.32
N HIS A 135 25.81 14.22 13.54
CA HIS A 135 24.57 14.31 12.78
C HIS A 135 24.84 14.46 11.29
N PHE A 136 25.90 15.19 10.92
CA PHE A 136 26.39 15.28 9.54
C PHE A 136 26.47 13.93 8.81
N ASP A 137 26.97 12.89 9.48
CA ASP A 137 27.19 11.58 8.85
C ASP A 137 25.95 10.69 8.89
N VAL A 138 25.04 10.92 9.84
CA VAL A 138 23.91 10.02 10.13
C VAL A 138 22.53 10.62 9.85
N HIS A 139 22.44 11.90 9.47
CA HIS A 139 21.19 12.63 9.23
C HIS A 139 20.21 11.81 8.37
N ASN A 140 20.63 11.41 7.18
CA ASN A 140 19.81 10.64 6.24
C ASN A 140 19.41 9.25 6.77
N ALA A 141 20.11 8.70 7.77
CA ALA A 141 19.81 7.39 8.34
C ALA A 141 18.84 7.48 9.53
N TYR A 142 18.57 8.66 10.08
CA TYR A 142 17.77 8.83 11.30
C TYR A 142 16.41 8.14 11.21
N ALA A 143 15.64 8.42 10.16
CA ALA A 143 14.33 7.82 9.91
C ALA A 143 14.38 6.29 9.77
N LEU A 144 15.41 5.76 9.10
CA LEU A 144 15.57 4.31 8.94
C LEU A 144 15.79 3.63 10.29
N ILE A 145 16.62 4.22 11.14
CA ILE A 145 16.97 3.62 12.45
C ILE A 145 15.78 3.73 13.41
N GLU A 146 15.03 4.84 13.38
CA GLU A 146 13.75 4.95 14.09
C GLU A 146 12.76 3.89 13.59
N ALA A 147 12.61 3.70 12.28
CA ALA A 147 11.70 2.70 11.70
C ALA A 147 12.06 1.27 12.14
N ILE A 148 13.35 0.92 12.16
CA ILE A 148 13.84 -0.38 12.66
C ILE A 148 13.48 -0.56 14.14
N THR A 149 13.75 0.47 14.95
CA THR A 149 13.52 0.45 16.40
C THR A 149 12.03 0.33 16.71
N THR A 150 11.20 1.12 16.02
CA THR A 150 9.74 1.10 16.12
C THR A 150 9.15 -0.23 15.67
N TYR A 151 9.60 -0.78 14.54
CA TYR A 151 9.12 -2.07 14.03
C TYR A 151 9.36 -3.19 15.05
N ARG A 152 10.58 -3.28 15.59
CA ARG A 152 10.94 -4.29 16.59
C ARG A 152 10.15 -4.11 17.88
N SER A 153 10.04 -2.88 18.36
CA SER A 153 9.28 -2.56 19.58
C SER A 153 7.82 -2.98 19.43
N LEU A 154 7.19 -2.60 18.30
CA LEU A 154 5.80 -2.95 18.02
C LEU A 154 5.58 -4.46 17.87
N ALA A 155 6.55 -5.18 17.30
CA ALA A 155 6.52 -6.64 17.18
C ALA A 155 6.46 -7.31 18.57
N GLU A 156 7.27 -6.84 19.52
CA GLU A 156 7.30 -7.38 20.88
C GLU A 156 6.08 -6.93 21.71
N VAL A 157 5.70 -5.65 21.62
CA VAL A 157 4.56 -5.07 22.36
C VAL A 157 3.23 -5.74 21.97
N ARG A 158 3.06 -6.10 20.70
CA ARG A 158 1.81 -6.69 20.18
C ARG A 158 1.86 -8.19 19.96
N GLY A 159 3.04 -8.78 19.80
CA GLY A 159 3.20 -10.18 19.36
C GLY A 159 2.63 -10.46 17.96
N LYS A 160 2.51 -9.41 17.12
CA LYS A 160 1.85 -9.42 15.80
C LYS A 160 2.67 -8.64 14.79
N ARG A 161 2.37 -8.82 13.49
CA ARG A 161 3.03 -8.08 12.41
C ARG A 161 2.97 -6.57 12.67
N PRO A 162 4.11 -5.88 12.74
CA PRO A 162 4.14 -4.43 12.92
C PRO A 162 3.61 -3.70 11.69
N PHE A 163 2.72 -2.74 11.89
CA PHE A 163 2.33 -1.76 10.87
C PHE A 163 3.06 -0.45 11.17
N VAL A 164 4.06 -0.11 10.36
CA VAL A 164 4.82 1.13 10.48
C VAL A 164 4.74 1.89 9.16
N ILE A 165 4.45 3.19 9.22
CA ILE A 165 4.45 4.12 8.09
C ILE A 165 5.34 5.30 8.46
N SER A 166 6.38 5.60 7.67
CA SER A 166 7.43 6.58 7.98
C SER A 166 7.48 7.71 6.97
N ARG A 167 7.76 8.95 7.40
CA ARG A 167 7.97 10.08 6.49
C ARG A 167 9.37 10.04 5.91
N GLY A 168 10.39 10.26 6.73
CA GLY A 168 11.77 10.11 6.31
C GLY A 168 12.04 8.67 5.86
N SER A 169 12.96 8.52 4.92
CA SER A 169 13.37 7.21 4.42
C SER A 169 14.84 7.16 4.01
N PHE A 170 15.42 5.97 4.12
CA PHE A 170 16.74 5.66 3.56
C PHE A 170 16.72 4.29 2.90
N SER A 171 17.78 3.97 2.15
CA SER A 171 17.93 2.68 1.48
C SER A 171 17.72 1.51 2.45
N GLY A 172 16.77 0.62 2.13
CA GLY A 172 16.43 -0.54 2.96
C GLY A 172 15.25 -0.34 3.92
N ILE A 173 14.68 0.87 4.03
CA ILE A 173 13.53 1.12 4.94
C ILE A 173 12.33 0.23 4.65
N GLY A 174 12.13 -0.15 3.39
CA GLY A 174 11.01 -0.99 2.96
C GLY A 174 11.02 -2.38 3.60
N ARG A 175 12.07 -2.80 4.31
CA ARG A 175 12.04 -4.00 5.16
C ARG A 175 11.26 -3.80 6.47
N TRP A 176 11.17 -2.56 6.95
CA TRP A 176 10.73 -2.21 8.29
C TRP A 176 9.50 -1.29 8.30
N SER A 177 9.25 -0.53 7.23
CA SER A 177 8.14 0.42 7.17
C SER A 177 7.61 0.59 5.75
N GLY A 178 6.34 0.95 5.63
CA GLY A 178 5.82 1.64 4.44
C GLY A 178 6.16 3.13 4.48
N HIS A 179 5.66 3.87 3.48
CA HIS A 179 5.92 5.30 3.31
C HIS A 179 4.68 6.00 2.75
N TRP A 180 4.60 7.32 2.91
CA TRP A 180 3.66 8.17 2.19
C TRP A 180 4.39 9.42 1.68
N SER A 181 3.92 9.99 0.58
CA SER A 181 4.58 11.10 -0.12
C SER A 181 4.63 12.44 0.65
N GLY A 182 4.13 12.49 1.88
CA GLY A 182 4.10 13.70 2.68
C GLY A 182 2.92 14.62 2.34
N ASP A 183 3.14 15.91 2.61
CA ASP A 183 2.12 16.95 2.67
C ASP A 183 1.80 17.50 1.26
N VAL A 184 1.26 16.64 0.39
CA VAL A 184 0.87 17.00 -0.99
C VAL A 184 -0.29 18.00 -1.03
N PHE A 185 -0.42 18.76 -2.11
CA PHE A 185 -1.52 19.71 -2.28
C PHE A 185 -2.74 19.07 -2.94
N SER A 186 -3.94 19.58 -2.61
CA SER A 186 -5.21 19.21 -3.23
C SER A 186 -5.33 19.78 -4.66
N ARG A 187 -4.45 19.35 -5.57
CA ARG A 187 -4.35 19.83 -6.95
C ARG A 187 -4.21 18.68 -7.95
N TRP A 188 -4.66 18.90 -9.19
CA TRP A 188 -4.53 17.92 -10.27
C TRP A 188 -3.08 17.56 -10.63
N HIS A 189 -2.14 18.48 -10.40
CA HIS A 189 -0.72 18.21 -10.57
C HIS A 189 -0.24 17.13 -9.58
N ASP A 190 -0.54 17.28 -8.30
CA ASP A 190 -0.18 16.32 -7.24
C ASP A 190 -0.85 14.96 -7.44
N LEU A 191 -2.11 14.94 -7.92
CA LEU A 191 -2.77 13.71 -8.36
C LEU A 191 -1.93 12.98 -9.44
N ARG A 192 -1.45 13.70 -10.46
CA ARG A 192 -0.60 13.10 -11.51
C ARG A 192 0.73 12.63 -10.97
N MET A 193 1.41 13.45 -10.17
CA MET A 193 2.74 13.16 -9.63
C MET A 193 2.77 11.99 -8.66
N SER A 194 1.63 11.64 -8.06
CA SER A 194 1.52 10.48 -7.19
C SER A 194 1.85 9.14 -7.86
N ILE A 195 1.67 9.02 -9.19
CA ILE A 195 1.99 7.79 -9.93
C ILE A 195 3.51 7.65 -10.11
N PRO A 196 4.26 8.65 -10.63
CA PRO A 196 5.72 8.63 -10.60
C PRO A 196 6.34 8.35 -9.22
N ASP A 197 5.78 8.93 -8.15
CA ASP A 197 6.24 8.68 -6.78
C ASP A 197 6.07 7.21 -6.40
N LEU A 198 4.87 6.66 -6.62
CA LEU A 198 4.56 5.26 -6.36
C LEU A 198 5.49 4.31 -7.14
N LEU A 199 5.73 4.61 -8.42
CA LEU A 199 6.65 3.85 -9.26
C LEU A 199 8.09 3.91 -8.73
N SER A 200 8.54 5.08 -8.29
CA SER A 200 9.88 5.30 -7.75
C SER A 200 10.10 4.53 -6.43
N PHE A 201 9.17 4.62 -5.48
CA PHE A 201 9.27 3.90 -4.21
C PHE A 201 9.17 2.39 -4.36
N SER A 202 8.45 1.90 -5.38
CA SER A 202 8.53 0.50 -5.75
C SER A 202 9.96 0.11 -6.17
N ILE A 203 10.69 0.99 -6.88
CA ILE A 203 12.12 0.80 -7.24
C ILE A 203 13.02 0.83 -6.04
N PHE A 204 12.71 1.66 -5.07
CA PHE A 204 13.47 1.75 -3.83
C PHE A 204 13.21 0.57 -2.88
N GLY A 205 12.34 -0.37 -3.26
CA GLY A 205 12.00 -1.54 -2.45
C GLY A 205 11.05 -1.22 -1.29
N VAL A 206 10.25 -0.16 -1.42
CA VAL A 206 9.22 0.28 -0.47
C VAL A 206 7.84 0.10 -1.12
N PRO A 207 7.35 -1.14 -1.27
CA PRO A 207 6.13 -1.43 -2.02
C PRO A 207 4.87 -0.98 -1.30
N MET A 208 4.93 -0.70 0.01
CA MET A 208 3.80 -0.17 0.79
C MET A 208 3.88 1.36 0.81
N MET A 209 3.55 1.95 -0.33
CA MET A 209 3.61 3.39 -0.58
C MET A 209 2.25 3.91 -1.06
N GLY A 210 1.95 5.17 -0.75
CA GLY A 210 0.84 5.90 -1.32
C GLY A 210 0.96 7.40 -1.05
N THR A 211 -0.06 8.15 -1.45
CA THR A 211 -0.18 9.58 -1.17
C THR A 211 -1.46 9.83 -0.38
N ASP A 212 -1.54 10.97 0.30
CA ASP A 212 -2.78 11.40 0.93
C ASP A 212 -3.83 11.68 -0.15
N ILE A 213 -4.81 10.77 -0.21
CA ILE A 213 -5.85 10.77 -1.23
C ILE A 213 -6.72 12.02 -1.07
N CYS A 214 -7.00 12.67 -2.19
CA CYS A 214 -7.62 13.99 -2.32
C CYS A 214 -6.71 15.18 -1.99
N GLY A 215 -5.48 14.95 -1.55
CA GLY A 215 -4.52 15.98 -1.15
C GLY A 215 -4.59 16.28 0.35
N PHE A 216 -3.45 16.66 0.93
CA PHE A 216 -3.34 17.01 2.35
C PHE A 216 -3.55 18.50 2.58
N ASN A 217 -2.84 19.34 1.81
CA ASN A 217 -2.93 20.80 1.88
C ASN A 217 -4.05 21.34 0.96
N GLU A 218 -4.60 22.51 1.32
CA GLU A 218 -5.69 23.20 0.59
C GLU A 218 -7.03 22.44 0.60
N ASN A 219 -8.08 23.08 0.06
CA ASN A 219 -9.39 22.46 -0.09
C ASN A 219 -9.50 21.71 -1.42
N THR A 220 -9.76 20.40 -1.38
CA THR A 220 -10.10 19.63 -2.59
C THR A 220 -11.44 20.04 -3.20
N THR A 221 -11.61 19.76 -4.50
CA THR A 221 -12.91 19.79 -5.19
C THR A 221 -13.55 18.39 -5.20
N VAL A 222 -14.86 18.33 -5.47
CA VAL A 222 -15.60 17.05 -5.63
C VAL A 222 -15.00 16.22 -6.77
N GLU A 223 -14.70 16.87 -7.88
CA GLU A 223 -14.18 16.20 -9.07
C GLU A 223 -12.78 15.64 -8.83
N LEU A 224 -11.87 16.46 -8.28
CA LEU A 224 -10.52 16.04 -7.94
C LEU A 224 -10.54 14.87 -6.97
N CYS A 225 -11.31 14.98 -5.88
CA CYS A 225 -11.40 13.92 -4.89
C CYS A 225 -12.03 12.66 -5.48
N LYS A 226 -13.06 12.76 -6.36
CA LYS A 226 -13.58 11.59 -7.09
C LYS A 226 -12.48 10.88 -7.87
N ARG A 227 -11.69 11.60 -8.67
CA ARG A 227 -10.60 11.02 -9.47
C ARG A 227 -9.50 10.44 -8.61
N TRP A 228 -9.12 11.14 -7.54
CA TRP A 228 -8.10 10.67 -6.62
C TRP A 228 -8.57 9.46 -5.82
N MET A 229 -9.83 9.36 -5.44
CA MET A 229 -10.40 8.17 -4.82
C MET A 229 -10.40 6.97 -5.79
N GLN A 230 -10.71 7.20 -7.08
CA GLN A 230 -10.65 6.16 -8.11
C GLN A 230 -9.24 5.60 -8.30
N LEU A 231 -8.23 6.48 -8.36
CA LEU A 231 -6.82 6.10 -8.48
C LEU A 231 -6.27 5.52 -7.17
N GLY A 232 -6.50 6.21 -6.06
CA GLY A 232 -5.90 5.94 -4.76
C GLY A 232 -6.38 4.65 -4.11
N ALA A 233 -7.53 4.13 -4.52
CA ALA A 233 -7.95 2.76 -4.20
C ALA A 233 -6.93 1.71 -4.63
N PHE A 234 -6.08 2.00 -5.62
CA PHE A 234 -5.04 1.12 -6.15
C PHE A 234 -3.65 1.42 -5.60
N TYR A 235 -3.51 2.34 -4.65
CA TYR A 235 -2.27 2.49 -3.90
C TYR A 235 -2.07 1.32 -2.93
N PRO A 236 -0.87 0.73 -2.86
CA PRO A 236 -0.51 -0.23 -1.83
C PRO A 236 -0.77 0.26 -0.40
N PHE A 237 -0.52 1.54 -0.15
CA PHE A 237 -0.99 2.24 1.05
C PHE A 237 -2.05 3.27 0.66
N SER A 238 -3.32 2.90 0.82
CA SER A 238 -4.46 3.77 0.48
C SER A 238 -4.98 4.48 1.73
N ARG A 239 -4.60 5.75 1.91
CA ARG A 239 -5.06 6.60 3.02
C ARG A 239 -5.63 7.91 2.48
N ASN A 240 -6.81 8.31 2.94
CA ASN A 240 -7.26 9.70 2.84
C ASN A 240 -6.86 10.40 4.15
N HIS A 241 -6.15 11.52 4.04
CA HIS A 241 -5.69 12.33 5.16
C HIS A 241 -5.71 13.80 4.75
N ASN A 242 -5.92 14.69 5.71
CA ASN A 242 -6.21 16.10 5.44
C ASN A 242 -5.61 16.96 6.56
N THR A 243 -5.23 18.19 6.23
CA THR A 243 -4.77 19.16 7.22
C THR A 243 -5.91 19.65 8.13
N ASN A 244 -5.56 20.19 9.29
CA ASN A 244 -6.51 20.64 10.32
C ASN A 244 -7.37 21.84 9.87
N ASP A 245 -6.89 22.65 8.92
CA ASP A 245 -7.52 23.87 8.44
C ASP A 245 -8.33 23.68 7.14
N ALA A 246 -8.23 22.51 6.50
CA ALA A 246 -8.99 22.20 5.31
C ALA A 246 -10.43 21.79 5.65
N LYS A 247 -11.34 22.05 4.72
CA LYS A 247 -12.71 21.54 4.76
C LYS A 247 -12.65 20.02 4.80
N ASP A 248 -13.52 19.45 5.62
CA ASP A 248 -13.58 18.01 5.80
C ASP A 248 -13.84 17.30 4.46
N ALA A 249 -12.82 16.61 3.96
CA ALA A 249 -12.91 15.83 2.73
C ALA A 249 -13.96 14.71 2.87
N SER A 250 -14.33 14.34 4.10
CA SER A 250 -15.38 13.37 4.38
C SER A 250 -16.78 13.84 4.01
N VAL A 251 -16.99 15.17 3.93
CA VAL A 251 -18.24 15.77 3.43
C VAL A 251 -18.43 15.45 1.95
N PHE A 252 -17.34 15.19 1.20
CA PHE A 252 -17.44 14.71 -0.17
C PHE A 252 -17.84 13.23 -0.27
N TYR A 253 -17.74 12.43 0.81
CA TYR A 253 -18.30 11.07 0.79
C TYR A 253 -19.82 11.10 0.65
N ALA A 254 -20.50 12.08 1.26
CA ALA A 254 -21.95 12.26 1.13
C ALA A 254 -22.38 12.61 -0.30
N SER A 255 -21.57 13.36 -1.06
CA SER A 255 -21.83 13.65 -2.48
C SER A 255 -21.37 12.52 -3.42
N LEU A 256 -20.38 11.73 -3.02
CA LEU A 256 -19.96 10.49 -3.69
C LEU A 256 -20.95 9.33 -3.48
N GLU A 257 -21.87 9.38 -2.51
CA GLU A 257 -22.93 8.36 -2.33
C GLU A 257 -23.77 8.12 -3.58
N ARG A 258 -23.87 9.13 -4.46
CA ARG A 258 -24.57 9.03 -5.75
C ARG A 258 -23.75 8.35 -6.85
N LEU A 259 -22.54 7.86 -6.56
CA LEU A 259 -21.53 7.56 -7.59
C LEU A 259 -20.69 6.28 -7.33
N VAL A 260 -21.19 5.28 -6.59
CA VAL A 260 -20.37 4.11 -6.17
C VAL A 260 -20.88 2.75 -6.66
N TYR A 261 -20.06 2.10 -7.48
CA TYR A 261 -20.12 0.67 -7.80
C TYR A 261 -19.46 -0.17 -6.69
N ARG A 262 -19.94 -1.39 -6.50
CA ARG A 262 -19.43 -2.34 -5.50
C ARG A 262 -18.77 -3.50 -6.23
N LYS A 263 -17.47 -3.40 -6.51
CA LYS A 263 -16.63 -4.56 -6.78
C LYS A 263 -15.32 -4.44 -6.04
N HIS A 264 -15.00 -5.50 -5.32
CA HIS A 264 -13.74 -5.62 -4.62
C HIS A 264 -12.76 -6.44 -5.43
N VAL A 265 -11.53 -5.92 -5.58
CA VAL A 265 -10.46 -6.65 -6.23
C VAL A 265 -9.41 -6.97 -5.18
N SER A 266 -9.38 -8.23 -4.76
CA SER A 266 -8.24 -8.77 -4.04
C SER A 266 -7.22 -9.24 -5.07
N PHE A 267 -5.98 -8.76 -5.01
CA PHE A 267 -4.90 -9.27 -5.85
C PHE A 267 -3.98 -10.12 -5.00
N MET A 268 -3.86 -11.41 -5.31
CA MET A 268 -3.01 -12.37 -4.59
C MET A 268 -2.16 -13.13 -5.59
N GLN A 269 -0.84 -12.96 -5.56
CA GLN A 269 0.11 -13.71 -6.41
C GLN A 269 1.50 -13.73 -5.73
N VAL A 270 2.29 -14.78 -5.95
CA VAL A 270 3.56 -15.08 -5.27
C VAL A 270 4.63 -15.63 -6.22
N LYS A 271 5.81 -15.03 -6.27
CA LYS A 271 6.96 -15.77 -6.82
C LYS A 271 8.23 -15.58 -6.00
N ASN A 272 8.71 -16.70 -5.45
CA ASN A 272 10.06 -16.92 -4.89
C ASN A 272 10.84 -15.65 -4.51
N VAL A 273 10.50 -15.02 -3.38
CA VAL A 273 11.43 -14.21 -2.60
C VAL A 273 10.97 -14.21 -1.13
N SER A 274 11.83 -14.70 -0.25
CA SER A 274 11.71 -14.64 1.20
C SER A 274 11.90 -13.22 1.71
N PHE A 275 10.83 -12.48 2.04
CA PHE A 275 10.92 -11.30 2.93
C PHE A 275 9.60 -11.08 3.70
N THR A 276 9.75 -11.17 5.01
CA THR A 276 8.84 -10.89 6.15
C THR A 276 7.60 -10.00 5.89
N GLY A 277 6.47 -10.51 6.39
CA GLY A 277 5.11 -9.98 6.51
C GLY A 277 4.88 -8.49 6.20
N ARG A 278 3.94 -8.23 5.29
CA ARG A 278 3.43 -6.88 4.99
C ARG A 278 1.91 -6.84 5.11
N ASN A 279 1.43 -5.76 5.73
CA ASN A 279 0.08 -5.60 6.23
C ASN A 279 -0.90 -5.07 5.19
N PHE A 280 -2.17 -5.31 5.47
CA PHE A 280 -3.31 -4.95 4.64
C PHE A 280 -3.92 -3.64 5.13
N LEU A 281 -4.32 -2.77 4.21
CA LEU A 281 -5.23 -1.68 4.52
C LEU A 281 -6.42 -1.77 3.57
N LEU A 282 -7.63 -1.74 4.13
CA LEU A 282 -8.84 -1.44 3.39
C LEU A 282 -9.17 0.02 3.62
N CYS A 283 -9.37 0.77 2.54
CA CYS A 283 -10.11 2.02 2.61
C CYS A 283 -11.61 1.69 2.66
N LYS A 284 -12.26 2.03 3.78
CA LYS A 284 -13.70 1.87 3.99
C LYS A 284 -14.45 3.03 3.34
N PHE A 285 -15.45 2.71 2.52
CA PHE A 285 -16.63 3.56 2.31
C PHE A 285 -17.85 2.66 2.48
N SER A 286 -18.69 2.97 3.47
CA SER A 286 -20.00 2.36 3.58
C SER A 286 -21.01 3.41 3.19
N THR A 287 -21.90 3.13 2.24
CA THR A 287 -23.33 3.47 2.34
C THR A 287 -24.18 2.83 1.24
N SER A 288 -25.48 2.91 1.46
CA SER A 288 -26.56 2.17 0.84
C SER A 288 -27.32 2.98 -0.22
N ARG A 289 -27.74 2.27 -1.27
CA ARG A 289 -28.75 2.62 -2.32
C ARG A 289 -28.25 3.36 -3.58
N LYS A 290 -28.48 2.66 -4.70
CA LYS A 290 -28.70 3.01 -6.12
C LYS A 290 -28.01 4.24 -6.76
N GLN A 291 -27.21 3.86 -7.78
CA GLN A 291 -26.96 4.44 -9.11
C GLN A 291 -25.99 5.62 -9.29
N ASP A 292 -24.99 5.32 -10.15
CA ASP A 292 -24.22 6.16 -11.08
C ASP A 292 -22.82 6.69 -10.72
N ALA A 293 -21.85 5.78 -10.46
CA ALA A 293 -20.48 5.75 -11.03
C ALA A 293 -19.62 4.65 -10.40
N SER A 294 -18.41 4.42 -10.93
CA SER A 294 -17.50 3.35 -10.51
C SER A 294 -16.46 3.86 -9.50
N VAL A 295 -16.57 3.42 -8.24
CA VAL A 295 -15.49 3.51 -7.24
C VAL A 295 -15.10 2.07 -6.93
N TYR A 296 -13.86 1.71 -7.26
CA TYR A 296 -13.32 0.39 -6.98
C TYR A 296 -12.85 0.34 -5.53
N TYR A 297 -13.11 -0.77 -4.85
CA TYR A 297 -12.40 -1.09 -3.61
C TYR A 297 -11.31 -2.08 -3.98
N ALA A 298 -10.04 -1.73 -3.90
CA ALA A 298 -9.01 -2.76 -3.94
C ALA A 298 -8.48 -2.99 -2.53
N SER A 299 -8.35 -4.25 -2.13
CA SER A 299 -7.38 -4.61 -1.11
C SER A 299 -6.28 -5.37 -1.82
N LEU A 300 -5.07 -4.85 -1.73
CA LEU A 300 -3.91 -5.57 -2.21
C LEU A 300 -3.62 -6.66 -1.18
N VAL A 301 -4.12 -7.87 -1.46
CA VAL A 301 -3.98 -8.99 -0.56
C VAL A 301 -2.65 -9.70 -0.86
N HIS A 302 -1.57 -9.27 -0.21
CA HIS A 302 -0.31 -10.02 -0.20
C HIS A 302 0.19 -10.38 -1.62
N LEU A 303 0.47 -9.36 -2.43
CA LEU A 303 1.26 -9.57 -3.64
C LEU A 303 2.72 -9.74 -3.21
N ILE A 304 3.19 -10.98 -3.14
CA ILE A 304 4.62 -11.29 -3.05
C ILE A 304 5.20 -11.19 -4.47
N TYR A 305 5.03 -10.02 -5.06
CA TYR A 305 5.90 -9.55 -6.12
C TYR A 305 6.93 -8.63 -5.50
N ARG A 306 8.16 -8.73 -6.02
CA ARG A 306 9.24 -7.77 -5.79
C ARG A 306 8.81 -6.31 -6.06
N TRP A 307 7.68 -6.14 -6.77
CA TRP A 307 7.03 -4.90 -7.17
C TRP A 307 5.51 -5.08 -7.08
N GLN A 308 4.86 -4.60 -6.00
CA GLN A 308 3.39 -4.66 -5.91
C GLN A 308 2.75 -3.78 -7.00
N VAL A 309 3.34 -2.60 -7.19
CA VAL A 309 3.09 -1.69 -8.30
C VAL A 309 4.34 -1.62 -9.17
N SER A 310 4.21 -1.64 -10.49
CA SER A 310 5.37 -1.56 -11.39
C SER A 310 5.07 -0.76 -12.65
N SER A 311 6.12 -0.13 -13.18
CA SER A 311 6.06 0.48 -14.51
C SER A 311 5.88 -0.61 -15.56
N MET A 312 5.12 -0.31 -16.61
CA MET A 312 4.99 -1.19 -17.76
C MET A 312 6.35 -1.56 -18.37
N ARG A 313 7.37 -0.70 -18.24
CA ARG A 313 8.76 -0.99 -18.68
C ARG A 313 9.34 -2.25 -18.05
N VAL A 314 9.00 -2.54 -16.80
CA VAL A 314 9.49 -3.76 -16.10
C VAL A 314 8.93 -5.01 -16.76
N LYS A 315 7.66 -4.96 -17.20
CA LYS A 315 6.98 -6.09 -17.84
C LYS A 315 7.24 -6.19 -19.34
N PHE A 316 7.46 -5.06 -20.01
CA PHE A 316 7.66 -4.96 -21.45
C PHE A 316 9.00 -4.27 -21.79
N PRO A 317 10.15 -4.84 -21.37
CA PRO A 317 11.44 -4.16 -21.48
C PRO A 317 11.91 -3.96 -22.93
N HIS A 318 11.35 -4.68 -23.89
CA HIS A 318 11.67 -4.54 -25.31
C HIS A 318 10.72 -3.61 -26.07
N ASN A 319 9.62 -3.18 -25.44
CA ASN A 319 8.69 -2.24 -26.04
C ASN A 319 9.05 -0.80 -25.66
N LYS A 320 9.68 -0.06 -26.57
CA LYS A 320 10.10 1.32 -26.29
C LYS A 320 8.93 2.30 -26.13
N THR A 321 7.72 1.94 -26.59
CA THR A 321 6.55 2.83 -26.46
C THR A 321 6.08 2.98 -25.02
N VAL A 322 6.40 2.02 -24.14
CA VAL A 322 6.01 2.10 -22.72
C VAL A 322 7.00 2.90 -21.86
N TYR A 323 8.16 3.29 -22.40
CA TYR A 323 9.22 3.95 -21.64
C TYR A 323 8.83 5.33 -21.09
N PRO A 324 8.14 6.20 -21.86
CA PRO A 324 7.72 7.50 -21.35
C PRO A 324 6.42 7.43 -20.52
N ILE A 325 5.83 6.25 -20.30
CA ILE A 325 4.55 6.14 -19.60
C ILE A 325 4.77 6.08 -18.08
N ASP A 326 4.36 7.15 -17.41
CA ASP A 326 4.35 7.33 -15.97
C ASP A 326 2.96 7.68 -15.40
N GLU A 327 1.93 7.73 -16.25
CA GLU A 327 0.52 7.95 -15.87
C GLU A 327 -0.32 6.66 -15.84
N GLN A 328 0.30 5.51 -16.14
CA GLN A 328 -0.29 4.18 -16.01
C GLN A 328 0.66 3.27 -15.23
N PHE A 329 0.12 2.34 -14.46
CA PHE A 329 0.94 1.36 -13.73
C PHE A 329 0.28 -0.01 -13.67
N LEU A 330 1.11 -1.02 -13.44
CA LEU A 330 0.68 -2.40 -13.27
C LEU A 330 0.62 -2.77 -11.80
N ILE A 331 -0.42 -3.49 -11.40
CA ILE A 331 -0.47 -4.26 -10.15
C ILE A 331 -0.11 -5.71 -10.48
N GLY A 332 1.03 -6.16 -9.95
CA GLY A 332 1.66 -7.39 -10.44
C GLY A 332 1.88 -7.34 -11.96
N PRO A 333 1.79 -8.46 -12.69
CA PRO A 333 2.10 -8.51 -14.12
C PRO A 333 0.91 -8.30 -15.07
N ASN A 334 -0.33 -8.35 -14.56
CA ASN A 334 -1.52 -8.60 -15.38
C ASN A 334 -2.67 -7.62 -15.16
N VAL A 335 -2.53 -6.65 -14.25
CA VAL A 335 -3.60 -5.71 -13.92
C VAL A 335 -3.07 -4.32 -14.22
N LEU A 336 -3.71 -3.62 -15.13
CA LEU A 336 -3.29 -2.29 -15.57
C LEU A 336 -4.29 -1.25 -15.06
N ILE A 337 -3.75 -0.22 -14.41
CA ILE A 337 -4.48 0.93 -13.90
C ILE A 337 -4.22 2.12 -14.82
N SER A 338 -5.30 2.69 -15.34
CA SER A 338 -5.28 3.79 -16.32
C SER A 338 -6.30 4.86 -15.89
N ALA A 339 -5.92 5.72 -14.95
CA ALA A 339 -6.83 6.70 -14.35
C ALA A 339 -6.99 7.97 -15.20
N ILE A 340 -8.11 8.68 -14.99
CA ILE A 340 -8.33 10.01 -15.57
C ILE A 340 -7.71 11.06 -14.65
N LEU A 341 -6.72 11.80 -15.15
CA LEU A 341 -5.87 12.69 -14.36
C LEU A 341 -5.95 14.18 -14.76
N THR A 342 -6.98 14.52 -15.55
CA THR A 342 -7.19 15.87 -16.09
C THR A 342 -8.56 16.39 -15.68
N GLU A 343 -8.60 17.65 -15.27
CA GLU A 343 -9.82 18.36 -14.89
C GLU A 343 -10.81 18.46 -16.06
N GLY A 344 -12.08 18.21 -15.78
CA GLY A 344 -13.18 18.22 -16.75
C GLY A 344 -13.20 17.03 -17.72
N ALA A 345 -12.22 16.13 -17.67
CA ALA A 345 -12.12 15.02 -18.61
C ALA A 345 -13.03 13.84 -18.22
N ASN A 346 -13.68 13.25 -19.22
CA ASN A 346 -14.49 12.03 -19.08
C ASN A 346 -13.78 10.79 -19.61
N THR A 347 -12.70 10.97 -20.38
CA THR A 347 -11.87 9.90 -20.92
C THR A 347 -10.39 10.20 -20.70
N THR A 348 -9.57 9.17 -20.79
CA THR A 348 -8.11 9.28 -20.85
C THR A 348 -7.58 8.33 -21.93
N LYS A 349 -6.45 8.66 -22.54
CA LYS A 349 -5.80 7.79 -23.51
C LYS A 349 -4.93 6.78 -22.79
N ALA A 350 -5.27 5.50 -22.90
CA ALA A 350 -4.55 4.40 -22.24
C ALA A 350 -3.86 3.51 -23.28
N LEU A 351 -2.58 3.21 -23.04
CA LEU A 351 -1.81 2.23 -23.83
C LEU A 351 -1.99 0.82 -23.26
N PHE A 352 -2.29 -0.14 -24.13
CA PHE A 352 -2.51 -1.56 -23.81
C PHE A 352 -1.44 -2.43 -24.47
N PRO A 353 -0.23 -2.54 -23.90
CA PRO A 353 0.91 -3.14 -24.59
C PRO A 353 0.87 -4.68 -24.66
N GLY A 354 1.49 -5.22 -25.71
CA GLY A 354 1.80 -6.64 -25.86
C GLY A 354 0.75 -7.46 -26.61
N SER A 355 1.10 -8.70 -26.94
CA SER A 355 0.33 -9.56 -27.86
C SER A 355 -0.92 -10.23 -27.26
N ASN A 356 -1.23 -9.99 -25.99
CA ASN A 356 -2.41 -10.58 -25.35
C ASN A 356 -3.48 -9.50 -25.21
N PRO A 357 -4.76 -9.85 -25.43
CA PRO A 357 -5.86 -8.91 -25.24
C PRO A 357 -5.97 -8.47 -23.79
N TRP A 358 -6.40 -7.22 -23.62
CA TRP A 358 -6.76 -6.63 -22.33
C TRP A 358 -8.27 -6.55 -22.21
N PHE A 359 -8.80 -6.88 -21.04
CA PHE A 359 -10.25 -6.92 -20.79
C PHE A 359 -10.64 -5.95 -19.68
N SER A 360 -11.80 -5.32 -19.81
CA SER A 360 -12.36 -4.47 -18.76
C SER A 360 -12.69 -5.33 -17.54
N PHE A 361 -12.21 -4.93 -16.36
CA PHE A 361 -12.54 -5.64 -15.12
C PHE A 361 -14.04 -5.49 -14.78
N ALA A 362 -14.65 -4.37 -15.18
CA ALA A 362 -16.03 -4.04 -14.87
C ALA A 362 -17.01 -5.07 -15.44
N ASP A 363 -16.93 -5.38 -16.73
CA ASP A 363 -17.92 -6.18 -17.43
C ASP A 363 -17.33 -7.35 -18.24
N GLY A 364 -16.00 -7.44 -18.31
CA GLY A 364 -15.27 -8.50 -18.99
C GLY A 364 -15.15 -8.35 -20.50
N ARG A 365 -15.58 -7.23 -21.10
CA ARG A 365 -15.41 -6.98 -22.53
C ARG A 365 -13.93 -6.81 -22.89
N GLU A 366 -13.56 -7.20 -24.10
CA GLU A 366 -12.23 -6.91 -24.64
C GLU A 366 -12.09 -5.41 -24.91
N LEU A 367 -10.94 -4.84 -24.55
CA LEU A 367 -10.63 -3.42 -24.72
C LEU A 367 -9.75 -3.21 -25.95
N ALA A 368 -8.54 -3.76 -25.93
CA ALA A 368 -7.50 -3.48 -26.91
C ALA A 368 -6.38 -4.54 -26.85
N THR A 369 -5.62 -4.65 -27.94
CA THR A 369 -4.39 -5.45 -28.01
C THR A 369 -3.28 -4.66 -28.71
N ASP A 370 -2.19 -4.40 -28.01
CA ASP A 370 -0.99 -3.69 -28.49
C ASP A 370 -1.26 -2.31 -29.12
N GLU A 371 -2.24 -1.58 -28.58
CA GLU A 371 -2.65 -0.26 -29.08
C GLU A 371 -3.04 0.69 -27.95
N ALA A 372 -3.23 1.97 -28.29
CA ALA A 372 -3.73 2.97 -27.35
C ALA A 372 -5.13 3.43 -27.75
N ILE A 373 -6.07 3.39 -26.82
CA ILE A 373 -7.46 3.80 -27.02
C ILE A 373 -7.90 4.79 -25.94
N ASP A 374 -8.93 5.57 -26.23
CA ASP A 374 -9.60 6.38 -25.20
C ASP A 374 -10.50 5.48 -24.34
N ILE A 375 -10.35 5.58 -23.03
CA ILE A 375 -11.11 4.82 -22.05
C ILE A 375 -11.89 5.73 -21.10
N SER A 376 -13.01 5.22 -20.60
CA SER A 376 -13.86 5.90 -19.62
C SER A 376 -13.51 5.52 -18.18
N ASP A 377 -14.21 6.11 -17.21
CA ASP A 377 -14.04 5.77 -15.78
C ASP A 377 -14.43 4.33 -15.42
N THR A 378 -15.21 3.65 -16.26
CA THR A 378 -15.54 2.24 -16.09
C THR A 378 -14.38 1.30 -16.39
N ASP A 379 -13.41 1.74 -17.20
CA ASP A 379 -12.33 0.88 -17.73
C ASP A 379 -10.95 1.21 -17.15
N ILE A 380 -10.91 1.98 -16.05
CA ILE A 380 -9.67 2.32 -15.33
C ILE A 380 -8.89 1.05 -14.92
N VAL A 381 -9.59 -0.06 -14.68
CA VAL A 381 -8.99 -1.35 -14.36
C VAL A 381 -9.16 -2.31 -15.53
N SER A 382 -8.04 -2.79 -16.04
CA SER A 382 -8.00 -3.78 -17.10
C SER A 382 -7.13 -4.97 -16.74
N ILE A 383 -7.53 -6.15 -17.22
CA ILE A 383 -6.87 -7.42 -16.94
C ILE A 383 -6.32 -8.01 -18.23
N ARG A 384 -5.03 -8.34 -18.21
CA ARG A 384 -4.33 -8.95 -19.34
C ARG A 384 -4.71 -10.43 -19.50
N GLY A 385 -4.85 -10.87 -20.75
CA GLY A 385 -4.89 -12.29 -21.10
C GLY A 385 -3.66 -13.06 -20.60
N GLY A 386 -3.91 -14.25 -20.08
CA GLY A 386 -2.93 -15.13 -19.43
C GLY A 386 -3.03 -15.17 -17.89
N ALA A 387 -4.01 -14.47 -17.29
CA ALA A 387 -4.09 -14.27 -15.85
C ALA A 387 -5.20 -15.11 -15.19
N ILE A 388 -4.92 -15.62 -13.98
CA ILE A 388 -5.93 -16.08 -13.03
C ILE A 388 -5.78 -15.23 -11.76
N ILE A 389 -6.87 -14.61 -11.33
CA ILE A 389 -6.89 -13.69 -10.19
C ILE A 389 -7.91 -14.20 -9.16
N PRO A 390 -7.46 -14.60 -7.96
CA PRO A 390 -8.34 -14.88 -6.85
C PRO A 390 -8.95 -13.58 -6.30
N LEU A 391 -10.27 -13.54 -6.18
CA LEU A 391 -11.02 -12.39 -5.69
C LEU A 391 -11.80 -12.76 -4.43
N GLN A 392 -12.14 -11.77 -3.62
CA GLN A 392 -13.05 -11.94 -2.49
C GLN A 392 -13.93 -10.70 -2.41
N GLU A 393 -15.25 -10.88 -2.32
CA GLU A 393 -16.15 -9.74 -2.28
C GLU A 393 -16.41 -9.30 -0.84
N PRO A 394 -16.62 -8.00 -0.60
CA PRO A 394 -16.97 -7.50 0.72
C PRO A 394 -18.43 -7.85 1.02
N PRO A 395 -18.85 -7.79 2.29
CA PRO A 395 -20.25 -8.02 2.64
C PRO A 395 -21.17 -7.03 1.91
N SER A 396 -22.28 -7.52 1.37
CA SER A 396 -23.25 -6.70 0.63
C SER A 396 -24.03 -5.73 1.51
N LYS A 397 -24.05 -5.95 2.82
CA LYS A 397 -24.67 -5.12 3.86
C LYS A 397 -23.83 -5.15 5.13
N GLY A 398 -23.90 -4.07 5.91
CA GLY A 398 -23.19 -3.98 7.19
C GLY A 398 -21.77 -3.40 7.05
N PRO A 399 -20.95 -3.49 8.12
CA PRO A 399 -19.60 -2.95 8.12
C PRO A 399 -18.71 -3.70 7.13
N VAL A 400 -17.88 -2.94 6.40
CA VAL A 400 -16.89 -3.47 5.46
C VAL A 400 -15.50 -3.33 6.10
N ASN A 401 -14.88 -4.47 6.41
CA ASN A 401 -13.49 -4.56 6.87
C ASN A 401 -12.85 -5.89 6.45
N THR A 402 -11.55 -6.05 6.67
CA THR A 402 -10.79 -7.22 6.18
C THR A 402 -11.14 -8.46 6.97
N ALA A 403 -11.46 -8.33 8.26
CA ALA A 403 -11.92 -9.45 9.08
C ALA A 403 -13.16 -10.12 8.48
N ILE A 404 -14.17 -9.32 8.12
CA ILE A 404 -15.41 -9.83 7.52
C ILE A 404 -15.15 -10.32 6.09
N THR A 405 -14.46 -9.53 5.28
CA THR A 405 -14.17 -9.88 3.87
C THR A 405 -13.40 -11.21 3.80
N ARG A 406 -12.38 -11.41 4.63
CA ARG A 406 -11.56 -12.64 4.67
C ARG A 406 -12.33 -13.90 5.07
N SER A 407 -13.49 -13.75 5.72
CA SER A 407 -14.38 -14.87 6.05
C SER A 407 -15.33 -15.26 4.92
N ALA A 408 -15.47 -14.41 3.89
CA ALA A 408 -16.36 -14.67 2.77
C ALA A 408 -15.79 -15.72 1.81
N PRO A 409 -16.63 -16.44 1.06
CA PRO A 409 -16.14 -17.28 -0.01
C PRO A 409 -15.39 -16.46 -1.08
N MET A 410 -14.42 -17.10 -1.71
CA MET A 410 -13.58 -16.51 -2.75
C MET A 410 -14.17 -16.75 -4.15
N GLN A 411 -13.64 -16.04 -5.14
CA GLN A 411 -13.96 -16.21 -6.55
C GLN A 411 -12.67 -16.31 -7.38
N LEU A 412 -12.77 -16.86 -8.58
CA LEU A 412 -11.67 -16.83 -9.55
C LEU A 412 -12.09 -16.05 -10.80
N LEU A 413 -11.32 -15.03 -11.16
CA LEU A 413 -11.35 -14.41 -12.47
C LEU A 413 -10.27 -15.01 -13.35
N VAL A 414 -10.67 -15.69 -14.41
CA VAL A 414 -9.82 -16.41 -15.34
C VAL A 414 -9.85 -15.68 -16.68
N VAL A 415 -8.69 -15.29 -17.17
CA VAL A 415 -8.52 -14.56 -18.43
C VAL A 415 -7.53 -15.32 -19.29
N PRO A 416 -7.98 -16.27 -20.13
CA PRO A 416 -7.10 -16.98 -21.05
C PRO A 416 -6.37 -16.01 -22.00
N ASP A 417 -5.14 -16.34 -22.35
CA ASP A 417 -4.39 -15.66 -23.41
C ASP A 417 -4.82 -16.15 -24.80
N VAL A 418 -4.15 -15.65 -25.84
CA VAL A 418 -4.40 -16.03 -27.24
C VAL A 418 -4.20 -17.52 -27.52
N ASN A 419 -3.48 -18.24 -26.66
CA ASN A 419 -3.27 -19.69 -26.75
C ASN A 419 -4.23 -20.48 -25.86
N GLY A 420 -5.24 -19.83 -25.28
CA GLY A 420 -6.18 -20.44 -24.35
C GLY A 420 -5.55 -20.83 -23.01
N GLN A 421 -4.41 -20.24 -22.64
CA GLN A 421 -3.70 -20.54 -21.39
C GLN A 421 -3.86 -19.41 -20.38
N ALA A 422 -3.89 -19.75 -19.09
CA ALA A 422 -3.84 -18.77 -18.01
C ALA A 422 -3.13 -19.36 -16.80
N LYS A 423 -2.49 -18.51 -16.00
CA LYS A 423 -1.86 -18.91 -14.74
C LYS A 423 -2.14 -17.88 -13.65
N GLY A 424 -2.22 -18.38 -12.43
CA GLY A 424 -2.28 -17.57 -11.23
C GLY A 424 -2.08 -18.44 -10.01
N GLU A 425 -2.13 -17.83 -8.85
CA GLU A 425 -1.87 -18.53 -7.60
C GLU A 425 -2.50 -17.77 -6.44
N LEU A 426 -2.47 -18.40 -5.27
CA LEU A 426 -3.04 -17.88 -4.05
C LEU A 426 -2.12 -18.22 -2.88
N TYR A 427 -1.69 -17.21 -2.13
CA TYR A 427 -1.00 -17.38 -0.85
C TYR A 427 -1.88 -16.91 0.30
N TRP A 428 -2.10 -17.75 1.30
CA TRP A 428 -3.06 -17.45 2.35
C TRP A 428 -2.51 -17.85 3.72
N ASP A 429 -2.38 -16.88 4.63
CA ASP A 429 -2.12 -17.11 6.05
C ASP A 429 -3.20 -16.41 6.90
N ASP A 430 -2.99 -16.29 8.22
CA ASP A 430 -3.94 -15.60 9.10
C ASP A 430 -4.03 -14.08 8.86
N GLY A 431 -3.02 -13.50 8.22
CA GLY A 431 -2.90 -12.09 7.89
C GLY A 431 -2.37 -11.18 9.01
N ASP A 432 -1.91 -11.71 10.15
CA ASP A 432 -1.54 -10.91 11.33
C ASP A 432 -0.33 -11.47 12.11
N SER A 433 -0.10 -12.79 12.11
CA SER A 433 1.00 -13.39 12.89
C SER A 433 2.38 -13.10 12.28
N ILE A 434 3.37 -12.93 13.15
CA ILE A 434 4.78 -12.82 12.76
C ILE A 434 5.26 -14.20 12.25
N ASN A 435 6.24 -14.22 11.33
CA ASN A 435 6.96 -15.43 10.88
C ASN A 435 6.10 -16.56 10.29
N THR A 436 4.91 -16.25 9.73
CA THR A 436 4.03 -17.31 9.16
C THR A 436 4.69 -18.10 8.04
N TYR A 437 5.56 -17.46 7.24
CA TYR A 437 6.28 -18.13 6.17
C TYR A 437 7.34 -19.09 6.72
N GLU A 438 8.20 -18.60 7.62
CA GLU A 438 9.28 -19.36 8.26
C GLU A 438 8.73 -20.54 9.09
N GLU A 439 7.61 -20.33 9.79
CA GLU A 439 6.91 -21.35 10.57
C GLU A 439 5.95 -22.21 9.73
N LYS A 440 5.89 -21.97 8.42
CA LYS A 440 5.03 -22.68 7.46
C LYS A 440 3.52 -22.66 7.77
N LYS A 441 3.06 -21.62 8.48
CA LYS A 441 1.66 -21.34 8.83
C LYS A 441 0.93 -20.56 7.71
N TYR A 442 0.98 -21.10 6.50
CA TYR A 442 0.34 -20.53 5.32
C TYR A 442 -0.13 -21.64 4.38
N SER A 443 -0.88 -21.30 3.34
CA SER A 443 -1.24 -22.19 2.24
C SER A 443 -0.92 -21.53 0.90
N HIS A 444 -0.42 -22.31 -0.05
CA HIS A 444 -0.08 -21.86 -1.40
C HIS A 444 -0.71 -22.79 -2.42
N ILE A 445 -1.54 -22.22 -3.29
CA ILE A 445 -2.30 -22.93 -4.32
C ILE A 445 -1.98 -22.29 -5.66
N GLU A 446 -1.66 -23.10 -6.67
CA GLU A 446 -1.49 -22.66 -8.05
C GLU A 446 -2.72 -23.03 -8.88
N PHE A 447 -3.03 -22.19 -9.86
CA PHE A 447 -4.10 -22.39 -10.83
C PHE A 447 -3.53 -22.32 -12.24
N ALA A 448 -4.02 -23.20 -13.12
CA ALA A 448 -3.64 -23.20 -14.52
C ALA A 448 -4.84 -23.52 -15.41
N VAL A 449 -4.90 -22.83 -16.56
CA VAL A 449 -5.77 -23.18 -17.67
C VAL A 449 -4.95 -23.71 -18.83
N LYS A 450 -5.40 -24.83 -19.39
CA LYS A 450 -4.96 -25.38 -20.67
C LYS A 450 -6.12 -26.14 -21.30
N ASP A 451 -6.29 -26.07 -22.62
CA ASP A 451 -7.30 -26.84 -23.35
C ASP A 451 -8.74 -26.71 -22.78
N ASN A 452 -9.15 -25.48 -22.44
CA ASN A 452 -10.44 -25.18 -21.79
C ASN A 452 -10.69 -25.93 -20.46
N GLN A 453 -9.60 -26.26 -19.76
CA GLN A 453 -9.61 -26.92 -18.47
C GLN A 453 -8.86 -26.06 -17.44
N LEU A 454 -9.58 -25.58 -16.43
CA LEU A 454 -9.01 -24.98 -15.23
C LEU A 454 -8.68 -26.09 -14.22
N THR A 455 -7.47 -26.07 -13.70
CA THR A 455 -6.99 -26.99 -12.65
C THR A 455 -6.41 -26.21 -11.49
N SER A 456 -6.51 -26.78 -10.28
CA SER A 456 -5.77 -26.31 -9.11
C SER A 456 -4.75 -27.34 -8.64
N SER A 457 -3.62 -26.85 -8.14
CA SER A 457 -2.55 -27.64 -7.55
C SER A 457 -2.17 -27.05 -6.20
N ILE A 458 -2.10 -27.89 -5.17
CA ILE A 458 -1.74 -27.45 -3.82
C ILE A 458 -0.24 -27.61 -3.67
N GLN A 459 0.47 -26.49 -3.55
CA GLN A 459 1.92 -26.48 -3.34
C GLN A 459 2.26 -26.62 -1.85
N TRP A 460 1.45 -26.00 -0.98
CA TRP A 460 1.58 -26.09 0.46
C TRP A 460 0.23 -25.89 1.15
N TRP A 461 -0.05 -26.64 2.23
CA TRP A 461 -1.28 -26.51 3.00
C TRP A 461 -1.00 -26.52 4.51
N GLY A 462 -0.73 -25.34 5.07
CA GLY A 462 -0.50 -25.10 6.49
C GLY A 462 -1.53 -24.19 7.15
N TYR A 463 -2.48 -23.64 6.40
CA TYR A 463 -3.56 -22.80 6.94
C TYR A 463 -4.89 -22.93 6.14
N GLY A 464 -6.03 -22.85 6.83
CA GLY A 464 -7.34 -22.99 6.19
C GLY A 464 -7.68 -21.82 5.26
N VAL A 465 -8.14 -22.11 4.05
CA VAL A 465 -8.55 -21.11 3.04
C VAL A 465 -10.05 -21.21 2.79
N PRO A 466 -10.80 -20.08 2.68
CA PRO A 466 -12.21 -20.11 2.29
C PRO A 466 -12.43 -20.79 0.93
N SER A 467 -13.62 -21.35 0.72
CA SER A 467 -13.96 -22.03 -0.54
C SER A 467 -14.13 -21.05 -1.70
N ILE A 468 -13.91 -21.53 -2.93
CA ILE A 468 -14.30 -20.80 -4.15
C ILE A 468 -15.80 -21.02 -4.39
N ASN A 469 -16.59 -19.95 -4.49
CA ASN A 469 -18.03 -20.04 -4.77
C ASN A 469 -18.41 -19.64 -6.20
N ALA A 470 -17.59 -18.85 -6.89
CA ALA A 470 -17.90 -18.35 -8.21
C ALA A 470 -16.65 -18.24 -9.07
N ILE A 471 -16.81 -18.53 -10.37
CA ILE A 471 -15.73 -18.51 -11.34
C ILE A 471 -16.22 -17.78 -12.58
N ARG A 472 -15.44 -16.82 -13.04
CA ARG A 472 -15.68 -16.06 -14.26
C ARG A 472 -14.53 -16.32 -15.22
N VAL A 473 -14.85 -16.74 -16.45
CA VAL A 473 -13.86 -16.93 -17.53
C VAL A 473 -14.18 -15.94 -18.64
N LEU A 474 -13.23 -15.06 -18.97
CA LEU A 474 -13.40 -14.02 -19.99
C LEU A 474 -13.05 -14.54 -21.40
N GLY A 475 -13.55 -13.86 -22.43
CA GLY A 475 -13.16 -14.12 -23.83
C GLY A 475 -13.59 -15.49 -24.36
N GLN A 476 -14.74 -16.01 -23.93
CA GLN A 476 -15.19 -17.36 -24.28
C GLN A 476 -16.03 -17.40 -25.57
N ASN A 477 -15.78 -18.41 -26.39
CA ASN A 477 -16.71 -18.80 -27.46
C ASN A 477 -18.00 -19.36 -26.85
N PRO A 478 -19.11 -19.47 -27.62
CA PRO A 478 -20.34 -20.07 -27.13
C PRO A 478 -20.08 -21.44 -26.48
N ILE A 479 -20.52 -21.62 -25.23
CA ILE A 479 -20.25 -22.82 -24.44
C ILE A 479 -21.41 -23.82 -24.51
N LYS A 480 -21.11 -25.10 -24.71
CA LYS A 480 -22.07 -26.20 -24.78
C LYS A 480 -22.26 -26.86 -23.42
N THR A 481 -21.18 -27.25 -22.76
CA THR A 481 -21.21 -27.89 -21.44
C THR A 481 -20.10 -27.37 -20.54
N VAL A 482 -20.36 -27.38 -19.24
CA VAL A 482 -19.38 -27.15 -18.19
C VAL A 482 -19.45 -28.30 -17.20
N THR A 483 -18.30 -28.80 -16.76
CA THR A 483 -18.21 -29.79 -15.69
C THR A 483 -17.29 -29.28 -14.59
N VAL A 484 -17.65 -29.59 -13.34
CA VAL A 484 -16.88 -29.31 -12.13
C VAL A 484 -16.61 -30.66 -11.47
N ASN A 485 -15.34 -31.05 -11.38
CA ASN A 485 -14.91 -32.39 -10.95
C ASN A 485 -15.69 -33.50 -11.68
N ASP A 486 -15.78 -33.37 -13.01
CA ASP A 486 -16.48 -34.27 -13.94
C ASP A 486 -18.01 -34.38 -13.74
N VAL A 487 -18.61 -33.53 -12.90
CA VAL A 487 -20.07 -33.39 -12.74
C VAL A 487 -20.57 -32.18 -13.52
N ILE A 488 -21.67 -32.33 -14.28
CA ILE A 488 -22.28 -31.23 -15.05
C ILE A 488 -22.68 -30.09 -14.11
N ALA A 489 -22.30 -28.86 -14.46
CA ALA A 489 -22.60 -27.66 -13.70
C ALA A 489 -23.41 -26.66 -14.52
N ASN A 490 -24.29 -25.92 -13.84
CA ASN A 490 -25.00 -24.80 -14.43
C ASN A 490 -24.04 -23.65 -14.71
N PHE A 491 -24.25 -22.97 -15.83
CA PHE A 491 -23.43 -21.84 -16.24
C PHE A 491 -24.26 -20.82 -17.01
N THR A 492 -23.75 -19.59 -17.11
CA THR A 492 -24.25 -18.56 -18.01
C THR A 492 -23.12 -18.00 -18.85
N VAL A 493 -23.43 -17.50 -20.04
CA VAL A 493 -22.52 -16.73 -20.88
C VAL A 493 -23.25 -15.46 -21.27
N ASN A 494 -22.67 -14.29 -21.01
CA ASN A 494 -23.25 -13.00 -21.40
C ASN A 494 -22.75 -12.55 -22.78
N ASP A 495 -23.28 -11.43 -23.28
CA ASP A 495 -22.93 -10.85 -24.58
C ASP A 495 -21.44 -10.44 -24.69
N ASN A 496 -20.82 -10.11 -23.56
CA ASN A 496 -19.40 -9.81 -23.44
C ASN A 496 -18.51 -11.08 -23.41
N LYS A 497 -19.05 -12.26 -23.76
CA LYS A 497 -18.32 -13.53 -23.79
C LYS A 497 -17.76 -13.95 -22.42
N VAL A 498 -18.47 -13.63 -21.34
CA VAL A 498 -18.08 -13.99 -19.98
C VAL A 498 -18.85 -15.23 -19.52
N LEU A 499 -18.13 -16.36 -19.42
CA LEU A 499 -18.64 -17.56 -18.79
C LEU A 499 -18.67 -17.37 -17.27
N THR A 500 -19.82 -17.59 -16.64
CA THR A 500 -19.98 -17.56 -15.18
C THR A 500 -20.47 -18.90 -14.68
N ILE A 501 -19.75 -19.46 -13.71
CA ILE A 501 -20.11 -20.68 -13.00
C ILE A 501 -20.28 -20.30 -11.53
N ALA A 502 -21.52 -20.31 -11.05
CA ALA A 502 -21.86 -19.87 -9.70
C ALA A 502 -22.17 -21.05 -8.77
N SER A 503 -22.08 -20.81 -7.47
CA SER A 503 -22.44 -21.76 -6.40
C SER A 503 -21.67 -23.10 -6.44
N VAL A 504 -20.41 -23.08 -6.88
CA VAL A 504 -19.59 -24.31 -7.00
C VAL A 504 -19.07 -24.86 -5.66
N ASN A 505 -18.91 -24.00 -4.66
CA ASN A 505 -18.43 -24.31 -3.30
C ASN A 505 -17.20 -25.27 -3.27
N LEU A 506 -16.15 -24.91 -4.00
CA LEU A 506 -14.93 -25.73 -4.11
C LEU A 506 -14.00 -25.49 -2.93
N ALA A 507 -13.73 -26.54 -2.16
CA ALA A 507 -12.72 -26.50 -1.12
C ALA A 507 -11.31 -26.51 -1.74
N LEU A 508 -10.40 -25.68 -1.21
CA LEU A 508 -9.03 -25.53 -1.70
C LEU A 508 -8.03 -26.50 -1.04
N ASN A 509 -8.48 -27.33 -0.10
CA ASN A 509 -7.67 -28.37 0.53
C ASN A 509 -7.55 -29.65 -0.32
N LYS A 510 -8.15 -29.67 -1.51
CA LYS A 510 -8.05 -30.74 -2.50
C LYS A 510 -7.93 -30.13 -3.89
N PRO A 511 -7.19 -30.76 -4.82
CA PRO A 511 -7.21 -30.36 -6.23
C PRO A 511 -8.63 -30.41 -6.78
N PHE A 512 -8.97 -29.46 -7.65
CA PHE A 512 -10.22 -29.46 -8.40
C PHE A 512 -9.95 -29.26 -9.88
N THR A 513 -10.94 -29.62 -10.69
CA THR A 513 -10.90 -29.46 -12.15
C THR A 513 -12.22 -28.89 -12.64
N ILE A 514 -12.15 -27.96 -13.58
CA ILE A 514 -13.31 -27.43 -14.30
C ILE A 514 -13.01 -27.48 -15.79
N LYS A 515 -13.90 -28.10 -16.57
CA LYS A 515 -13.76 -28.20 -18.02
C LYS A 515 -14.97 -27.55 -18.68
N TRP A 516 -14.76 -26.81 -19.76
CA TRP A 516 -15.84 -26.31 -20.61
C TRP A 516 -15.61 -26.68 -22.07
N THR A 517 -16.69 -26.93 -22.81
CA THR A 517 -16.64 -27.27 -24.24
C THR A 517 -17.35 -26.21 -25.06
N ALA A 518 -16.81 -25.87 -26.22
CA ALA A 518 -17.46 -24.94 -27.14
C ALA A 518 -18.67 -25.60 -27.82
N LYS A 519 -19.67 -24.79 -28.19
CA LYS A 519 -20.65 -25.17 -29.22
C LYS A 519 -19.93 -25.13 -30.57
N ASN A 520 -20.01 -26.23 -31.30
CA ASN A 520 -19.51 -26.32 -32.67
C ASN A 520 -20.17 -25.28 -33.58
#